data_AF-A0A6G3LQC0-F1
#
_entry.id   AF-A0A6G3LQC0-F1
#
_cell.length_a   1.000
_cell.length_b   1.000
_cell.length_c   1.000
_cell.angle_alpha   90.00
_cell.angle_beta   90.00
_cell.angle_gamma   90.00
#
_symmetry.space_group_name_H-M   'P 1'
#
loop_
_entity.id
_entity.type
_entity.pdbx_description
1 polymer ?
#
loop_
_entity_poly.entity_id
_entity_poly.type
_entity_poly.pdbx_seq_one_letter_code
_entity_poly.pdbx_strand_id
1 'polypeptide(L)'
;MRGSSRACSAIGDIERIAVLDAGAIFAGVQLRLPLSITTSVVMNEVKDEDSRANLERALEAGKLLVVDPGQEFIEEAIGVARLAGTLDKLSKADLGVIALALEMRGCKKEVAVASDDYAVQVTALRAGLEVIPVRYRGIREAKRHNPLGQSK
;
A
#
# COMPACT_ATOMS: atom_id res chain seq x y z
N MET A 1 -9.00 -23.86 12.02
CA MET A 1 -9.70 -22.90 11.15
C MET A 1 -9.46 -21.52 11.75
N ARG A 2 -8.75 -20.63 11.06
CA ARG A 2 -8.53 -19.26 11.57
C ARG A 2 -9.88 -18.55 11.54
N GLY A 3 -10.33 -18.04 12.69
CA GLY A 3 -11.66 -17.44 12.86
C GLY A 3 -11.86 -16.23 11.96
N SER A 4 -13.12 -15.83 11.76
CA SER A 4 -13.49 -14.58 11.09
C SER A 4 -12.77 -13.41 11.76
N SER A 5 -11.72 -12.89 11.12
CA SER A 5 -11.00 -11.74 11.65
C SER A 5 -11.87 -10.48 11.55
N ARG A 6 -11.63 -9.49 12.43
CA ARG A 6 -12.32 -8.19 12.37
C ARG A 6 -12.14 -7.52 11.01
N ALA A 7 -10.96 -7.70 10.40
CA ALA A 7 -10.66 -7.19 9.08
C ALA A 7 -11.50 -7.91 8.00
N CYS A 8 -11.69 -9.23 8.07
CA CYS A 8 -12.56 -9.95 7.13
C CYS A 8 -14.00 -9.40 7.16
N SER A 9 -14.55 -9.14 8.35
CA SER A 9 -15.91 -8.60 8.50
C SER A 9 -16.05 -7.18 7.94
N ALA A 10 -14.98 -6.37 7.96
CA ALA A 10 -15.01 -4.99 7.49
C ALA A 10 -15.19 -4.87 5.95
N ILE A 11 -14.79 -5.89 5.19
CA ILE A 11 -14.79 -5.86 3.72
C ILE A 11 -16.03 -6.54 3.11
N GLY A 12 -16.78 -7.33 3.89
CA GLY A 12 -18.00 -8.00 3.43
C GLY A 12 -17.78 -8.90 2.20
N ASP A 13 -18.62 -8.75 1.18
CA ASP A 13 -18.67 -9.62 -0.01
C ASP A 13 -17.65 -9.26 -1.11
N ILE A 14 -16.81 -8.25 -0.90
CA ILE A 14 -15.88 -7.78 -1.94
C ILE A 14 -14.79 -8.83 -2.16
N GLU A 15 -14.66 -9.31 -3.40
CA GLU A 15 -13.73 -10.40 -3.75
C GLU A 15 -12.30 -9.92 -3.99
N ARG A 16 -12.13 -8.75 -4.63
CA ARG A 16 -10.83 -8.16 -4.99
C ARG A 16 -10.51 -6.94 -4.16
N ILE A 17 -9.34 -6.94 -3.54
CA ILE A 17 -8.90 -5.90 -2.62
C ILE A 17 -7.50 -5.42 -3.00
N ALA A 18 -7.34 -4.11 -3.12
CA ALA A 18 -6.02 -3.49 -3.16
C ALA A 18 -5.66 -2.96 -1.76
N VAL A 19 -4.49 -3.36 -1.26
CA VAL A 19 -3.89 -2.79 -0.04
C VAL A 19 -2.88 -1.73 -0.44
N LEU A 20 -3.05 -0.52 0.07
CA LEU A 20 -2.25 0.65 -0.32
C LEU A 20 -1.20 0.97 0.74
N ASP A 21 0.05 1.14 0.30
CA ASP A 21 1.09 1.80 1.09
C ASP A 21 1.00 3.34 0.97
N ALA A 22 1.91 4.05 1.65
CA ALA A 22 1.94 5.50 1.60
C ALA A 22 2.18 6.03 0.16
N GLY A 23 3.09 5.40 -0.59
CA GLY A 23 3.40 5.76 -1.97
C GLY A 23 2.17 5.68 -2.90
N ALA A 24 1.37 4.64 -2.77
CA ALA A 24 0.10 4.48 -3.49
C ALA A 24 -0.91 5.57 -3.13
N ILE A 25 -0.98 5.97 -1.86
CA ILE A 25 -1.87 7.05 -1.41
C ILE A 25 -1.43 8.40 -1.99
N PHE A 26 -0.14 8.72 -1.92
CA PHE A 26 0.43 9.94 -2.51
C PHE A 26 0.23 9.99 -4.03
N ALA A 27 0.28 8.85 -4.71
CA ALA A 27 -0.02 8.74 -6.14
C ALA A 27 -1.54 8.82 -6.47
N GLY A 28 -2.41 8.87 -5.47
CA GLY A 28 -3.86 8.98 -5.64
C GLY A 28 -4.54 7.70 -6.13
N VAL A 29 -3.96 6.52 -5.85
CA VAL A 29 -4.49 5.21 -6.29
C VAL A 29 -5.91 4.98 -5.75
N GLN A 30 -6.17 5.35 -4.49
CA GLN A 30 -7.46 5.22 -3.80
C GLN A 30 -8.62 5.90 -4.53
N LEU A 31 -8.36 6.97 -5.28
CA LEU A 31 -9.40 7.69 -6.02
C LEU A 31 -9.87 6.94 -7.28
N ARG A 32 -9.02 6.05 -7.79
CA ARG A 32 -9.18 5.33 -9.06
C ARG A 32 -9.79 3.94 -8.90
N LEU A 33 -9.85 3.44 -7.68
CA LEU A 33 -10.39 2.13 -7.35
C LEU A 33 -11.80 2.27 -6.79
N PRO A 34 -12.66 1.24 -6.97
CA PRO A 34 -13.98 1.22 -6.37
C PRO A 34 -13.90 1.06 -4.84
N LEU A 35 -12.97 0.23 -4.37
CA LEU A 35 -12.58 0.10 -2.98
C LEU A 35 -11.10 -0.25 -2.88
N SER A 36 -10.46 0.28 -1.84
CA SER A 36 -9.10 -0.03 -1.42
C SER A 36 -9.01 0.02 0.11
N ILE A 37 -7.99 -0.60 0.68
CA ILE A 37 -7.75 -0.53 2.12
C ILE A 37 -6.32 -0.12 2.44
N THR A 38 -6.12 0.43 3.63
CA THR A 38 -4.80 0.74 4.17
C THR A 38 -4.81 0.62 5.70
N THR A 39 -3.65 0.79 6.32
CA THR A 39 -3.50 0.73 7.79
C THR A 39 -3.53 2.12 8.40
N SER A 40 -3.86 2.20 9.69
CA SER A 40 -3.78 3.46 10.44
C SER A 40 -2.35 3.99 10.55
N VAL A 41 -1.35 3.11 10.49
CA VAL A 41 0.07 3.49 10.51
C VAL A 41 0.42 4.27 9.24
N VAL A 42 0.03 3.75 8.07
CA VAL A 42 0.22 4.44 6.78
C VAL A 42 -0.53 5.78 6.75
N MET A 43 -1.77 5.80 7.23
CA MET A 43 -2.57 7.02 7.36
C MET A 43 -1.86 8.15 8.12
N ASN A 44 -1.11 7.81 9.17
CA ASN A 44 -0.40 8.78 10.00
C ASN A 44 0.87 9.35 9.34
N GLU A 45 1.37 8.72 8.27
CA GLU A 45 2.51 9.21 7.48
C GLU A 45 2.09 10.28 6.48
N VAL A 46 0.83 10.27 6.05
CA VAL A 46 0.27 11.22 5.06
C VAL A 46 -0.01 12.55 5.74
N LYS A 47 0.91 13.51 5.57
CA LYS A 47 0.87 14.81 6.27
C LYS A 47 0.66 16.01 5.35
N ASP A 48 0.91 15.88 4.05
CA ASP A 48 0.72 16.97 3.10
C ASP A 48 -0.76 17.25 2.85
N GLU A 49 -1.11 18.52 2.68
CA GLU A 49 -2.51 18.98 2.60
C GLU A 49 -3.26 18.35 1.41
N ASP A 50 -2.62 18.28 0.23
CA ASP A 50 -3.24 17.74 -0.98
C ASP A 50 -3.56 16.25 -0.84
N SER A 51 -2.62 15.44 -0.31
CA SER A 51 -2.87 14.02 -0.10
C SER A 51 -3.86 13.78 1.02
N ARG A 52 -3.87 14.59 2.09
CA ARG A 52 -4.91 14.51 3.13
C ARG A 52 -6.30 14.81 2.57
N ALA A 53 -6.45 15.85 1.77
CA ALA A 53 -7.73 16.18 1.13
C ALA A 53 -8.21 15.06 0.18
N ASN A 54 -7.30 14.47 -0.60
CA ASN A 54 -7.63 13.32 -1.46
C ASN A 54 -8.00 12.08 -0.65
N LEU A 55 -7.34 11.87 0.49
CA LEU A 55 -7.62 10.78 1.39
C LEU A 55 -9.00 10.94 2.02
N GLU A 56 -9.32 12.11 2.58
CA GLU A 56 -10.63 12.41 3.16
C GLU A 56 -11.75 12.18 2.16
N ARG A 57 -11.61 12.67 0.93
CA ARG A 57 -12.57 12.40 -0.15
C ARG A 57 -12.75 10.91 -0.43
N ALA A 58 -11.68 10.12 -0.39
CA ALA A 58 -11.76 8.69 -0.61
C ALA A 58 -12.45 7.96 0.55
N LEU A 59 -12.22 8.39 1.79
CA LEU A 59 -12.91 7.87 2.97
C LEU A 59 -14.41 8.20 2.94
N GLU A 60 -14.75 9.48 2.69
CA GLU A 60 -16.15 9.94 2.60
C GLU A 60 -16.92 9.23 1.48
N ALA A 61 -16.26 8.99 0.34
CA ALA A 61 -16.84 8.26 -0.77
C ALA A 61 -16.87 6.73 -0.58
N GLY A 62 -16.37 6.20 0.54
CA GLY A 62 -16.28 4.76 0.80
C GLY A 62 -15.31 4.01 -0.12
N LYS A 63 -14.39 4.71 -0.78
CA LYS A 63 -13.38 4.13 -1.69
C LYS A 63 -12.10 3.71 -0.98
N LEU A 64 -11.88 4.19 0.24
CA LEU A 64 -10.78 3.80 1.10
C LEU A 64 -11.34 3.39 2.46
N LEU A 65 -10.85 2.29 3.01
CA LEU A 65 -11.11 1.90 4.41
C LEU A 65 -9.79 1.78 5.16
N VAL A 66 -9.78 2.22 6.42
CA VAL A 66 -8.65 2.06 7.32
C VAL A 66 -8.91 0.84 8.19
N VAL A 67 -8.08 -0.19 8.02
CA VAL A 67 -8.20 -1.46 8.71
C VAL A 67 -6.81 -1.87 9.19
N ASP A 68 -6.66 -2.11 10.48
CA ASP A 68 -5.39 -2.60 11.03
C ASP A 68 -5.39 -4.12 11.11
N PRO A 69 -4.26 -4.77 10.74
CA PRO A 69 -4.15 -6.21 10.77
C PRO A 69 -4.08 -6.77 12.20
N GLY A 70 -4.42 -8.05 12.33
CA GLY A 70 -4.16 -8.83 13.54
C GLY A 70 -2.66 -8.99 13.82
N GLN A 71 -2.31 -9.08 15.12
CA GLN A 71 -0.91 -9.23 15.56
C GLN A 71 -0.25 -10.49 14.97
N GLU A 72 -1.01 -11.58 14.81
CA GLU A 72 -0.54 -12.81 14.19
C GLU A 72 -0.11 -12.62 12.74
N PHE A 73 -0.76 -11.71 12.00
CA PHE A 73 -0.40 -11.41 10.62
C PHE A 73 0.80 -10.46 10.54
N ILE A 74 1.00 -9.60 11.54
CA ILE A 74 2.24 -8.83 11.70
C ILE A 74 3.43 -9.75 11.91
N GLU A 75 3.30 -10.75 12.78
CA GLU A 75 4.34 -11.77 12.99
C GLU A 75 4.60 -12.59 11.72
N GLU A 76 3.55 -12.97 10.99
CA GLU A 76 3.66 -13.65 9.71
C GLU A 76 4.42 -12.78 8.68
N ALA A 77 4.08 -11.48 8.57
CA ALA A 77 4.77 -10.54 7.69
C ALA A 77 6.26 -10.38 8.04
N ILE A 78 6.60 -10.29 9.33
CA ILE A 78 8.00 -10.28 9.81
C ILE A 78 8.73 -11.57 9.40
N GLY A 79 8.06 -12.72 9.53
CA GLY A 79 8.58 -14.01 9.10
C GLY A 79 8.89 -14.04 7.59
N VAL A 80 7.95 -13.60 6.76
CA VAL A 80 8.14 -13.51 5.31
C VAL A 80 9.27 -12.54 4.96
N ALA A 81 9.29 -11.35 5.57
CA ALA A 81 10.33 -10.35 5.34
C ALA A 81 11.73 -10.87 5.69
N ARG A 82 11.86 -11.62 6.79
CA ARG A 82 13.11 -12.27 7.18
C ARG A 82 13.54 -13.30 6.15
N LEU A 83 12.62 -14.13 5.66
CA LEU A 83 12.88 -15.12 4.61
C LEU A 83 13.19 -14.49 3.24
N ALA A 84 12.70 -13.28 2.99
CA ALA A 84 12.98 -12.49 1.79
C ALA A 84 14.30 -11.71 1.88
N GLY A 85 14.89 -11.59 3.07
CA GLY A 85 16.07 -10.75 3.29
C GLY A 85 15.79 -9.25 3.19
N THR A 86 14.54 -8.84 3.44
CA THR A 86 14.07 -7.45 3.33
C THR A 86 13.73 -6.81 4.66
N LEU A 87 13.66 -7.58 5.75
CA LEU A 87 13.20 -7.11 7.07
C LEU A 87 13.88 -5.82 7.52
N ASP A 88 15.20 -5.72 7.35
CA ASP A 88 16.00 -4.57 7.80
C ASP A 88 15.71 -3.27 7.02
N LYS A 89 15.01 -3.37 5.89
CA LYS A 89 14.64 -2.26 5.01
C LYS A 89 13.17 -1.84 5.16
N LEU A 90 12.35 -2.66 5.82
CA LEU A 90 10.93 -2.41 5.97
C LEU A 90 10.66 -1.64 7.25
N SER A 91 9.83 -0.61 7.14
CA SER A 91 9.28 0.10 8.29
C SER A 91 8.14 -0.67 8.95
N LYS A 92 7.64 -0.13 10.08
CA LYS A 92 6.42 -0.64 10.71
C LYS A 92 5.20 -0.50 9.79
N ALA A 93 5.12 0.58 9.00
CA ALA A 93 4.03 0.80 8.06
C ALA A 93 4.03 -0.28 6.96
N ASP A 94 5.21 -0.56 6.41
CA ASP A 94 5.41 -1.58 5.37
C ASP A 94 5.00 -2.97 5.85
N LEU A 95 5.45 -3.36 7.05
CA LEU A 95 5.07 -4.63 7.67
C LEU A 95 3.55 -4.69 7.93
N GLY A 96 2.94 -3.56 8.31
CA GLY A 96 1.50 -3.45 8.47
C GLY A 96 0.73 -3.67 7.16
N VAL A 97 1.19 -3.09 6.06
CA VAL A 97 0.60 -3.27 4.71
C VAL A 97 0.66 -4.75 4.29
N ILE A 98 1.83 -5.38 4.45
CA ILE A 98 2.02 -6.78 4.09
C ILE A 98 1.16 -7.69 4.98
N ALA A 99 1.11 -7.42 6.29
CA ALA A 99 0.28 -8.16 7.23
C ALA A 99 -1.22 -8.07 6.88
N LEU A 100 -1.71 -6.87 6.57
CA LEU A 100 -3.10 -6.68 6.15
C LEU A 100 -3.42 -7.45 4.87
N ALA A 101 -2.49 -7.47 3.90
CA ALA A 101 -2.65 -8.24 2.68
C ALA A 101 -2.68 -9.76 2.93
N LEU A 102 -1.82 -10.26 3.81
CA LEU A 102 -1.82 -11.66 4.26
C LEU A 102 -3.14 -12.04 4.93
N GLU A 103 -3.66 -11.16 5.78
CA GLU A 103 -4.94 -11.35 6.46
C GLU A 103 -6.10 -11.44 5.48
N MET A 104 -6.19 -10.50 4.53
CA MET A 104 -7.23 -10.51 3.49
C MET A 104 -7.19 -11.76 2.64
N ARG A 105 -5.99 -12.24 2.30
CA ARG A 105 -5.83 -13.51 1.59
C ARG A 105 -6.30 -14.69 2.45
N GLY A 106 -6.02 -14.66 3.76
CA GLY A 106 -6.56 -15.63 4.73
C GLY A 106 -8.09 -15.67 4.76
N CYS A 107 -8.73 -14.52 4.53
CA CYS A 107 -10.18 -14.39 4.32
C CYS A 107 -10.66 -14.87 2.94
N LYS A 108 -9.80 -15.51 2.14
CA LYS A 108 -10.06 -15.98 0.77
C LYS A 108 -10.38 -14.86 -0.23
N LYS A 109 -9.82 -13.68 -0.03
CA LYS A 109 -9.92 -12.56 -0.99
C LYS A 109 -8.77 -12.64 -2.00
N GLU A 110 -9.01 -12.14 -3.20
CA GLU A 110 -7.97 -11.82 -4.17
C GLU A 110 -7.33 -10.49 -3.75
N VAL A 111 -6.03 -10.51 -3.48
CA VAL A 111 -5.35 -9.37 -2.85
C VAL A 111 -4.13 -8.97 -3.65
N ALA A 112 -4.02 -7.67 -3.90
CA ALA A 112 -2.83 -7.06 -4.46
C ALA A 112 -2.32 -5.91 -3.59
N VAL A 113 -1.00 -5.81 -3.43
CA VAL A 113 -0.33 -4.71 -2.73
C VAL A 113 0.07 -3.65 -3.75
N ALA A 114 -0.42 -2.43 -3.60
CA ALA A 114 -0.01 -1.31 -4.42
C ALA A 114 1.20 -0.62 -3.78
N SER A 115 2.35 -0.68 -4.44
CA SER A 115 3.61 -0.07 -3.96
C SER A 115 4.58 0.16 -5.12
N ASP A 116 5.46 1.15 -5.01
CA ASP A 116 6.67 1.31 -5.82
C ASP A 116 7.97 0.97 -5.06
N ASP A 117 7.89 0.68 -3.76
CA ASP A 117 9.05 0.31 -2.94
C ASP A 117 9.50 -1.13 -3.21
N TYR A 118 10.78 -1.29 -3.56
CA TYR A 118 11.35 -2.58 -3.91
C TYR A 118 11.29 -3.61 -2.76
N ALA A 119 11.54 -3.21 -1.52
CA ALA A 119 11.51 -4.13 -0.38
C ALA A 119 10.09 -4.61 -0.09
N VAL A 120 9.09 -3.71 -0.18
CA VAL A 120 7.67 -4.06 -0.05
C VAL A 120 7.25 -5.05 -1.14
N GLN A 121 7.56 -4.74 -2.41
CA GLN A 121 7.19 -5.59 -3.54
C GLN A 121 7.81 -6.99 -3.45
N VAL A 122 9.12 -7.07 -3.15
CA VAL A 122 9.81 -8.36 -3.00
C VAL A 122 9.20 -9.19 -1.88
N THR A 123 8.86 -8.55 -0.75
CA THR A 123 8.26 -9.25 0.39
C THR A 123 6.85 -9.74 0.07
N ALA A 124 6.03 -8.90 -0.57
CA ALA A 124 4.68 -9.28 -1.00
C ALA A 124 4.71 -10.46 -1.99
N LEU A 125 5.59 -10.41 -3.00
CA LEU A 125 5.77 -11.52 -3.94
C LEU A 125 6.26 -12.78 -3.24
N ARG A 126 7.19 -12.66 -2.28
CA ARG A 126 7.68 -13.80 -1.47
C ARG A 126 6.57 -14.41 -0.59
N ALA A 127 5.64 -13.58 -0.11
CA ALA A 127 4.45 -14.03 0.57
C ALA A 127 3.48 -14.76 -0.35
N GLY A 128 3.57 -14.63 -1.68
CA GLY A 128 2.60 -15.13 -2.66
C GLY A 128 1.41 -14.19 -2.86
N LEU A 129 1.63 -12.88 -2.71
CA LEU A 129 0.66 -11.82 -2.98
C LEU A 129 0.93 -11.20 -4.35
N GLU A 130 -0.11 -10.64 -4.97
CA GLU A 130 0.06 -9.83 -6.18
C GLU A 130 0.58 -8.43 -5.84
N VAL A 131 1.21 -7.77 -6.81
CA VAL A 131 1.72 -6.41 -6.69
C VAL A 131 1.16 -5.54 -7.82
N ILE A 132 0.65 -4.37 -7.47
CA ILE A 132 0.27 -3.32 -8.42
C ILE A 132 1.39 -2.26 -8.38
N PRO A 133 2.19 -2.11 -9.45
CA PRO A 133 3.20 -1.06 -9.49
C PRO A 133 2.57 0.32 -9.47
N VAL A 134 3.00 1.17 -8.54
CA VAL A 134 2.54 2.56 -8.45
C VAL A 134 3.37 3.43 -9.40
N ARG A 135 2.71 4.28 -10.17
CA ARG A 135 3.38 5.31 -11.00
C ARG A 135 2.94 6.68 -10.54
N TYR A 136 3.88 7.48 -10.05
CA TYR A 136 3.64 8.89 -9.76
C TYR A 136 3.29 9.64 -11.04
N ARG A 137 2.26 10.50 -10.96
CA ARG A 137 1.80 11.30 -12.09
C ARG A 137 2.71 12.50 -12.41
N GLY A 138 3.84 12.68 -11.72
CA GLY A 138 4.65 13.89 -11.86
C GLY A 138 6.10 13.75 -11.42
N ILE A 139 6.97 13.36 -12.35
CA ILE A 139 8.04 14.25 -12.83
C ILE A 139 8.01 14.13 -14.36
N ARG A 140 7.47 15.13 -15.06
CA ARG A 140 7.97 15.38 -16.42
C ARG A 140 9.40 15.83 -16.21
N GLU A 141 10.38 15.07 -16.66
CA GLU A 141 11.77 15.53 -16.71
C GLU A 141 11.77 16.96 -17.25
N ALA A 142 12.06 17.93 -16.39
CA ALA A 142 12.57 19.20 -16.86
C ALA A 142 13.96 18.89 -17.42
N LYS A 143 14.02 18.47 -18.69
CA LYS A 143 15.27 18.44 -19.44
C LYS A 143 15.90 19.82 -19.25
N ARG A 144 17.03 19.84 -18.52
CA ARG A 144 17.85 21.02 -18.31
C ARG A 144 18.12 21.66 -19.68
N HIS A 145 17.53 22.83 -19.94
CA HIS A 145 18.11 23.75 -20.90
C HIS A 145 19.35 24.33 -20.24
N ASN A 146 20.52 24.04 -20.80
CA ASN A 146 21.77 24.72 -20.48
C ASN A 146 21.87 25.95 -21.41
N PRO A 147 21.67 27.19 -20.94
CA PRO A 147 21.75 28.37 -21.81
C PRO A 147 23.15 28.99 -21.74
N LEU A 148 24.20 28.18 -21.91
CA LEU A 148 25.56 28.69 -22.07
C LEU A 148 26.31 27.85 -23.10
N GLY A 149 26.19 28.28 -24.35
CA GLY A 149 27.03 27.90 -25.47
C GLY A 149 27.20 29.11 -26.35
N GLN A 150 28.12 30.01 -25.96
CA GLN A 150 28.52 31.12 -26.80
C GLN A 150 29.10 30.62 -28.12
N SER A 151 28.76 31.28 -29.21
CA SER A 151 29.50 31.27 -30.46
C SER A 151 29.26 32.60 -31.18
N LYS A 152 30.06 33.61 -30.83
CA LYS A 152 30.97 34.32 -31.73
C LYS A 152 31.66 35.44 -30.97
#